data_AF-A0A2W4TG79-F1
#
_entry.id   AF-A0A2W4TG79-F1
#
_cell.length_a   1.000
_cell.length_b   1.000
_cell.length_c   1.000
_cell.angle_alpha   90.00
_cell.angle_beta   90.00
_cell.angle_gamma   90.00
#
_symmetry.space_group_name_H-M   'P 1'
#
loop_
_entity.id
_entity.type
_entity.pdbx_description
1 polymer ?
#
loop_
_entity_poly.entity_id
_entity_poly.type
_entity_poly.pdbx_seq_one_letter_code
_entity_poly.pdbx_strand_id
1 'polypeptide(L)' 'MYVCICHGVTDQDIRQAADAGCASVTELTMRTGLGSGCGTCSEMAGELLAQARTARAFPLKVFAVAA' A
#
# COMPACT_ATOMS: atom_id res chain seq x y z
N MET A 1 0.42 -8.67 -8.88
CA MET A 1 -0.46 -8.01 -9.87
C MET A 1 0.11 -6.64 -10.21
N TYR A 2 0.13 -6.26 -11.48
CA TYR A 2 0.39 -4.86 -11.85
C TYR A 2 -0.86 -4.02 -11.56
N VAL A 3 -0.65 -2.93 -10.82
CA VAL A 3 -1.69 -1.96 -10.45
C VAL A 3 -1.59 -0.72 -11.32
N CYS A 4 -0.38 -0.23 -11.62
CA CYS A 4 -0.15 0.86 -12.57
C CYS A 4 0.67 0.37 -13.77
N ILE A 5 0.05 0.31 -14.94
CA ILE A 5 0.73 -0.09 -16.18
C ILE A 5 1.67 1.01 -16.69
N CYS A 6 1.31 2.29 -16.55
CA CYS A 6 2.13 3.42 -17.01
C CYS A 6 3.51 3.45 -16.37
N HIS A 7 3.61 3.04 -15.10
CA HIS A 7 4.84 3.13 -14.30
C HIS A 7 5.34 1.78 -13.81
N GLY A 8 4.73 0.67 -14.26
CA GLY A 8 5.11 -0.68 -13.87
C GLY A 8 4.97 -0.97 -12.37
N VAL A 9 4.05 -0.31 -11.67
CA VAL A 9 3.88 -0.48 -10.21
C VAL A 9 2.98 -1.68 -9.93
N THR A 10 3.44 -2.58 -9.07
CA THR A 10 2.74 -3.77 -8.64
C THR A 10 2.06 -3.60 -7.29
N ASP A 11 1.16 -4.53 -6.95
CA ASP A 11 0.57 -4.60 -5.60
C ASP A 11 1.65 -4.74 -4.52
N GLN A 12 2.78 -5.38 -4.86
CA GLN A 12 3.82 -5.67 -3.91
C GLN A 12 4.63 -4.40 -3.62
N ASP A 13 4.84 -3.57 -4.63
CA ASP A 13 5.44 -2.24 -4.47
C ASP A 13 4.56 -1.35 -3.56
N ILE A 14 3.23 -1.42 -3.71
CA ILE A 14 2.29 -0.68 -2.85
C ILE A 14 2.36 -1.18 -1.41
N ARG A 15 2.41 -2.50 -1.19
CA ARG A 15 2.56 -3.10 0.15
C ARG A 15 3.90 -2.74 0.79
N GLN A 16 4.99 -2.80 0.03
CA GLN A 16 6.31 -2.39 0.51
C GLN A 16 6.36 -0.90 0.87
N ALA A 17 5.72 -0.04 0.06
CA ALA A 17 5.59 1.38 0.38
C ALA A 17 4.80 1.58 1.68
N ALA A 18 3.70 0.85 1.88
CA ALA A 18 2.92 0.87 3.11
C ALA A 18 3.76 0.43 4.32
N ASP A 19 4.57 -0.62 4.18
CA ASP A 19 5.48 -1.11 5.22
C ASP A 19 6.58 -0.10 5.54
N ALA A 20 7.04 0.64 4.54
CA ALA A 20 7.94 1.78 4.66
C ALA A 20 7.23 3.08 5.10
N GLY A 21 6.04 2.97 5.70
CA GLY A 21 5.33 4.08 6.34
C GLY A 21 4.55 5.00 5.40
N CYS A 22 4.39 4.64 4.12
CA CYS A 22 3.60 5.44 3.18
C CYS A 22 2.14 5.51 3.65
N ALA A 23 1.59 6.72 3.77
CA ALA A 23 0.28 6.94 4.38
C ALA A 23 -0.80 7.45 3.41
N SER A 24 -0.42 7.88 2.21
CA SER A 24 -1.35 8.46 1.22
C SER A 24 -1.02 8.05 -0.22
N VAL A 25 -2.02 8.15 -1.10
CA VAL A 25 -1.83 7.94 -2.55
C VAL A 25 -0.90 9.01 -3.13
N THR A 26 -0.96 10.25 -2.64
CA THR A 26 -0.04 11.32 -3.05
C THR A 26 1.41 10.95 -2.77
N GLU A 27 1.68 10.42 -1.57
CA GLU A 27 3.03 9.97 -1.22
C GLU A 27 3.46 8.75 -2.06
N LEU A 28 2.55 7.80 -2.29
CA LEU A 28 2.76 6.69 -3.22
C LEU A 28 3.14 7.18 -4.62
N THR A 29 2.45 8.20 -5.15
CA THR A 29 2.76 8.84 -6.44
C THR A 29 4.17 9.45 -6.42
N MET A 30 4.54 10.16 -5.36
CA MET A 30 5.89 10.73 -5.24
C MET A 30 6.99 9.67 -5.18
N ARG A 31 6.71 8.50 -4.57
CA ARG A 31 7.68 7.40 -4.44
C ARG A 31 7.80 6.53 -5.68
N THR A 32 6.70 6.32 -6.42
CA THR A 32 6.60 5.28 -7.46
C THR A 32 6.18 5.80 -8.84
N GLY A 33 5.74 7.06 -8.94
CA GLY A 33 5.14 7.62 -10.13
C GLY A 33 3.69 7.17 -10.38
N LEU A 34 3.13 6.22 -9.62
CA LEU A 34 1.77 5.76 -9.92
C LEU A 34 0.76 6.91 -9.90
N GLY A 35 -0.22 6.87 -10.81
CA GLY A 35 -1.28 7.87 -10.88
C GLY A 35 -0.89 9.16 -11.64
N SER A 36 0.39 9.43 -11.91
CA SER A 36 0.82 10.63 -12.67
C SER A 36 0.70 10.49 -14.20
N GLY A 37 0.24 9.33 -14.69
CA GLY A 37 0.10 9.02 -16.11
C GLY A 37 -1.36 9.15 -16.55
N CYS A 38 -2.04 8.02 -16.77
CA CYS A 38 -3.47 8.01 -17.13
C CYS A 38 -4.42 8.12 -15.92
N GLY A 39 -3.92 7.96 -14.69
CA GLY A 39 -4.69 8.11 -13.45
C GLY A 39 -5.64 6.96 -13.08
N THR A 40 -5.91 5.99 -13.97
CA THR A 40 -6.93 4.94 -13.76
C THR A 40 -6.62 3.97 -12.62
N CYS A 41 -5.36 3.87 -12.20
CA CYS A 41 -4.95 3.01 -11.08
C CYS A 41 -5.18 3.62 -9.69
N SER A 42 -5.52 4.91 -9.60
CA SER A 42 -5.43 5.68 -8.35
C SER A 42 -6.39 5.20 -7.27
N GLU A 43 -7.63 4.85 -7.64
CA GLU A 43 -8.65 4.34 -6.71
C GLU A 43 -8.24 2.96 -6.15
N MET A 44 -7.95 2.01 -7.03
CA MET A 44 -7.48 0.66 -6.66
C MET A 44 -6.21 0.71 -5.79
N ALA A 45 -5.27 1.59 -6.11
CA ALA A 45 -4.07 1.72 -5.31
C ALA A 45 -4.33 2.30 -3.92
N GLY A 46 -5.28 3.23 -3.80
CA GLY A 46 -5.74 3.75 -2.52
C GLY A 46 -6.37 2.66 -1.66
N GLU A 47 -7.20 1.81 -2.25
CA GLU A 47 -7.79 0.65 -1.57
C GLU A 47 -6.72 -0.34 -1.10
N LEU A 48 -5.77 -0.70 -1.96
CA LEU A 48 -4.67 -1.60 -1.61
C LEU A 48 -3.78 -1.02 -0.51
N LEU A 49 -3.50 0.29 -0.55
CA LEU A 49 -2.76 0.98 0.50
C LEU A 49 -3.52 0.93 1.84
N ALA A 50 -4.82 1.23 1.83
CA ALA A 50 -5.65 1.18 3.02
C ALA A 50 -5.74 -0.24 3.61
N GLN A 51 -5.89 -1.26 2.76
CA GLN A 51 -5.88 -2.67 3.15
C GLN A 51 -4.55 -3.08 3.77
N ALA A 52 -3.42 -2.73 3.13
CA ALA A 52 -2.08 -3.05 3.63
C ALA A 52 -1.82 -2.43 5.01
N ARG A 53 -2.31 -1.20 5.23
CA ARG A 53 -2.19 -0.51 6.53
C ARG A 53 -3.13 -1.10 7.59
N THR A 54 -4.33 -1.55 7.21
CA THR A 54 -5.35 -2.08 8.13
C THR A 54 -5.09 -3.52 8.55
N ALA A 55 -4.55 -4.37 7.67
CA ALA A 55 -4.17 -5.75 8.00
C ALA A 55 -3.18 -5.82 9.18
N ARG A 56 -2.50 -4.71 9.50
CA ARG A 56 -1.55 -4.57 10.60
C ARG A 56 -2.19 -4.13 11.93
N ALA A 57 -3.51 -3.93 11.98
CA ALA A 57 -4.26 -3.53 13.16
C ALA A 57 -4.44 -4.65 14.21
N PHE A 58 -3.76 -5.79 14.08
CA PHE A 58 -3.82 -6.87 15.06
C PHE A 58 -2.48 -7.10 15.77
N PRO A 59 -2.15 -6.30 16.80
CA PRO A 59 -1.06 -6.60 17.71
C PRO A 59 -1.49 -7.74 18.65
N LEU A 60 -1.46 -8.99 18.18
CA LEU A 60 -1.54 -10.18 19.05
C LEU A 60 -0.24 -10.37 19.86
N LYS A 61 0.15 -9.35 20.61
CA LYS A 61 1.16 -9.48 21.67
C LYS A 61 0.55 -9.89 23.01
N VAL A 62 -0.76 -10.13 23.06
CA VAL A 62 -1.52 -10.32 24.32
C VAL A 62 -1.67 -11.79 24.75
N PHE A 63 -1.49 -12.78 23.86
CA PHE A 63 -1.66 -14.20 24.23
C PHE A 63 -0.38 -14.96 24.62
N ALA A 64 0.74 -14.27 24.86
CA ALA A 64 2.01 -14.92 25.26
C ALA A 64 2.24 -14.97 26.79
N VAL A 65 1.30 -14.50 27.62
CA VAL A 65 1.45 -14.48 29.10
C VAL A 65 0.31 -15.25 29.77
N ALA A 66 0.16 -16.53 29.43
CA ALA A 66 -0.62 -17.48 30.22
C ALA A 66 -0.08 -18.90 29.98
N ALA A 67 1.09 -19.18 30.53
CA ALA A 67 1.62 -20.52 30.79
C ALA A 67 1.93 -20.62 32.29
#